data_AF-A0A6P5AG92-F1
#
_entry.id   AF-A0A6P5AG92-F1
#
_cell.length_a   1.000
_cell.length_b   1.000
_cell.length_c   1.000
_cell.angle_alpha   90.00
_cell.angle_beta   90.00
_cell.angle_gamma   90.00
#
_symmetry.space_group_name_H-M   'P 1'
#
loop_
_entity.id
_entity.type
_entity.pdbx_description
1 polymer ?
#
loop_
_entity_poly.entity_id
_entity_poly.type
_entity_poly.pdbx_seq_one_letter_code
_entity_poly.pdbx_strand_id
1 'polypeptide(L)'
;MKFLSELDDDRFARVVIAQDLKEFGIKVPKIKKSSKSQDKNHSPGVGVFGRRLTNLPTVPVSTPAGTYQVPTFLVTTVNFLEEHIETEGIFRKSGSHARQKDLKIKLDEGGEFGEASVLDVANLFKQFFRELPDPLFTHRLHSCLLKAQEIQQDRDRILALLSVCAMLPTLHLNTLQYTMSFLARLAARADSNKMDENNLALTSAPTSC
;
A
#
# COMPACT_ATOMS: atom_id res chain seq x y z
N MET A 1 9.09 4.52 14.54
CA MET A 1 7.93 4.75 13.66
C MET A 1 7.01 5.91 14.09
N LYS A 2 7.22 6.60 15.23
CA LYS A 2 6.41 7.78 15.63
C LYS A 2 6.47 8.97 14.65
N PHE A 3 7.54 9.08 13.85
CA PHE A 3 7.78 10.23 12.97
C PHE A 3 6.85 10.34 11.76
N LEU A 4 6.24 9.25 11.27
CA LEU A 4 5.50 9.31 10.00
C LEU A 4 4.04 9.77 10.16
N SER A 5 3.43 9.58 11.33
CA SER A 5 2.02 9.93 11.59
C SER A 5 1.80 11.39 11.98
N GLU A 6 2.80 12.08 12.52
CA GLU A 6 2.70 13.50 12.89
C GLU A 6 2.79 14.45 11.67
N LEU A 7 3.14 13.92 10.50
CA LEU A 7 3.35 14.67 9.26
C LEU A 7 2.08 14.82 8.39
N ASP A 8 0.98 14.19 8.83
CA ASP A 8 -0.12 13.84 7.94
C ASP A 8 -1.04 15.04 7.59
N ASP A 9 -1.09 16.07 8.44
CA ASP A 9 -1.86 17.31 8.21
C ASP A 9 -1.03 18.60 8.36
N ASP A 10 0.24 18.49 8.77
CA ASP A 10 1.07 19.67 8.93
C ASP A 10 1.69 20.09 7.60
N ARG A 11 1.04 21.06 6.95
CA ARG A 11 1.58 21.76 5.78
C ARG A 11 3.01 22.23 6.03
N PHE A 12 3.34 22.64 7.25
CA PHE A 12 4.69 23.05 7.61
C PHE A 12 5.65 21.87 7.54
N ALA A 13 5.32 20.74 8.15
CA ALA A 13 6.16 19.55 8.10
C ALA A 13 6.39 19.04 6.66
N ARG A 14 5.37 19.08 5.78
CA ARG A 14 5.55 18.75 4.35
C ARG A 14 6.47 19.74 3.62
N VAL A 15 6.48 21.01 4.01
CA VAL A 15 7.42 22.01 3.46
C VAL A 15 8.84 21.74 3.93
N VAL A 16 9.02 21.40 5.21
CA VAL A 16 10.32 21.04 5.79
C VAL A 16 10.88 19.80 5.09
N ILE A 17 10.09 18.73 4.98
CA ILE A 17 10.51 17.49 4.28
C ILE A 17 10.87 17.77 2.82
N ALA A 18 10.08 18.59 2.13
CA ALA A 18 10.39 18.98 0.76
C ALA A 18 11.66 19.81 0.64
N GLN A 19 12.07 20.51 1.69
CA GLN A 19 13.33 21.24 1.74
C GLN A 19 14.50 20.29 1.99
N ASP A 20 14.38 19.38 2.95
CA ASP A 20 15.40 18.37 3.25
C ASP A 20 15.66 17.47 2.02
N LEU A 21 14.62 17.10 1.29
CA LEU A 21 14.76 16.33 0.05
C LEU A 21 15.56 17.08 -1.03
N LYS A 22 15.53 18.41 -1.06
CA LYS A 22 16.37 19.18 -2.01
C LYS A 22 17.85 19.10 -1.65
N GLU A 23 18.21 18.92 -0.39
CA GLU A 23 19.60 18.73 0.02
C GLU A 23 20.18 17.45 -0.59
N PHE A 24 19.32 16.43 -0.78
CA PHE A 24 19.64 15.21 -1.52
C PHE A 24 19.46 15.34 -3.05
N GLY A 25 19.20 16.54 -3.58
CA GLY A 25 18.97 16.76 -5.03
C GLY A 25 17.60 16.30 -5.55
N ILE A 26 16.67 15.96 -4.64
CA ILE A 26 15.34 15.44 -4.98
C ILE A 26 14.33 16.58 -4.95
N LYS A 27 13.73 16.89 -6.12
CA LYS A 27 12.71 17.93 -6.25
C LYS A 27 11.32 17.31 -6.29
N VAL A 28 10.56 17.45 -5.21
CA VAL A 28 9.19 16.93 -5.12
C VAL A 28 8.24 17.76 -6.00
N PRO A 29 7.49 17.14 -6.94
CA PRO A 29 6.53 17.87 -7.75
C PRO A 29 5.36 18.36 -6.90
N LYS A 30 4.87 19.58 -7.20
CA LYS A 30 3.71 20.17 -6.51
C LYS A 30 2.47 19.30 -6.70
N ILE A 31 1.65 19.18 -5.65
CA ILE A 31 0.31 18.60 -5.73
C ILE A 31 -0.54 19.54 -6.58
N LYS A 32 -0.80 19.18 -7.84
CA LYS A 32 -1.86 19.82 -8.62
C LYS A 32 -3.18 19.38 -8.00
N LYS A 33 -4.05 20.33 -7.63
CA LYS A 33 -5.45 20.02 -7.39
C LYS A 33 -5.98 19.43 -8.69
N SER A 34 -6.16 18.11 -8.73
CA SER A 34 -6.87 17.49 -9.84
C SER A 34 -8.26 18.11 -9.88
N SER A 35 -8.54 18.85 -10.95
CA SER A 35 -9.91 19.05 -11.41
C SER A 35 -10.61 17.70 -11.45
N LYS A 36 -11.92 17.70 -11.15
CA LYS A 36 -12.78 16.51 -11.24
C LYS A 36 -12.60 15.83 -12.60
N SER A 37 -11.80 14.78 -12.68
CA SER A 37 -11.80 13.90 -13.84
C SER A 37 -13.04 13.03 -13.72
N GLN A 38 -13.93 13.18 -14.70
CA GLN A 38 -15.14 12.37 -14.86
C GLN A 38 -14.73 10.89 -14.99
N ASP A 39 -14.89 10.11 -13.93
CA ASP A 39 -14.93 8.66 -14.03
C ASP A 39 -16.26 8.28 -14.70
N LYS A 40 -16.21 8.09 -16.02
CA LYS A 40 -17.26 7.38 -16.75
C LYS A 40 -17.06 5.88 -16.49
N ASN A 41 -18.12 5.22 -15.98
CA ASN A 41 -18.36 3.77 -15.93
C ASN A 41 -18.13 2.99 -14.62
N HIS A 42 -18.27 3.58 -13.42
CA HIS A 42 -18.57 2.75 -12.24
C HIS A 42 -19.69 3.40 -11.42
N SER A 43 -20.76 2.63 -11.19
CA SER A 43 -21.91 2.99 -10.37
C SER A 43 -21.45 3.46 -8.98
N PRO A 44 -22.09 4.47 -8.39
CA PRO A 44 -21.79 4.87 -7.03
C PRO A 44 -22.27 3.77 -6.08
N GLY A 45 -21.35 2.95 -5.56
CA GLY A 45 -21.62 2.11 -4.39
C GLY A 45 -21.08 0.69 -4.41
N VAL A 46 -20.61 0.15 -5.54
CA VAL A 46 -20.19 -1.26 -5.63
C VAL A 46 -18.90 -1.35 -6.46
N GLY A 47 -17.88 -2.02 -5.93
CA GLY A 47 -16.56 -2.18 -6.55
C GLY A 47 -15.39 -1.81 -5.65
N VAL A 48 -14.36 -2.65 -5.64
CA VAL A 48 -13.10 -2.57 -4.91
C VAL A 48 -11.92 -2.43 -5.89
N PHE A 49 -11.86 -3.30 -6.90
CA PHE A 49 -10.73 -3.38 -7.81
C PHE A 49 -10.86 -2.36 -8.94
N GLY A 50 -9.74 -1.81 -9.42
CA GLY A 50 -9.74 -0.81 -10.51
C GLY A 50 -10.17 0.60 -10.09
N ARG A 51 -10.51 0.83 -8.82
CA ARG A 51 -10.97 2.14 -8.33
C ARG A 51 -9.82 2.93 -7.70
N ARG A 52 -9.92 4.26 -7.80
CA ARG A 52 -9.00 5.17 -7.09
C ARG A 52 -9.10 4.93 -5.59
N LEU A 53 -7.95 4.92 -4.91
CA LEU A 53 -7.86 4.69 -3.47
C LEU A 53 -8.81 5.63 -2.68
N THR A 54 -8.88 6.90 -3.08
CA THR A 54 -9.74 7.95 -2.48
C THR A 54 -11.24 7.71 -2.63
N ASN A 55 -11.65 6.82 -3.55
CA ASN A 55 -13.05 6.53 -3.82
C ASN A 55 -13.52 5.23 -3.14
N LEU A 56 -12.63 4.54 -2.43
CA LEU A 56 -12.93 3.32 -1.71
C LEU A 56 -13.54 3.62 -0.33
N PRO A 57 -14.44 2.76 0.17
CA PRO A 57 -14.86 2.83 1.57
C PRO A 57 -13.64 2.62 2.49
N THR A 58 -13.61 3.36 3.59
CA THR A 58 -12.52 3.29 4.58
C THR A 58 -13.07 3.03 5.98
N VAL A 59 -12.24 2.42 6.81
CA VAL A 59 -12.50 2.21 8.24
C VAL A 59 -11.35 2.78 9.08
N PRO A 60 -11.64 3.25 10.30
CA PRO A 60 -10.61 3.73 11.21
C PRO A 60 -9.79 2.55 11.76
N VAL A 61 -8.47 2.68 11.73
CA VAL A 61 -7.52 1.77 12.37
C VAL A 61 -6.78 2.54 13.47
N SER A 62 -6.80 2.00 14.69
CA SER A 62 -6.12 2.57 15.84
C SER A 62 -4.70 2.03 15.98
N THR A 63 -3.74 2.92 16.20
CA THR A 63 -2.36 2.57 16.54
C THR A 63 -1.90 3.38 17.76
N PRO A 64 -0.79 3.01 18.41
CA PRO A 64 -0.22 3.83 19.49
C PRO A 64 0.10 5.27 19.09
N ALA A 65 0.18 5.56 17.79
CA ALA A 65 0.48 6.89 17.25
C ALA A 65 -0.77 7.69 16.86
N GLY A 66 -1.97 7.09 16.90
CA GLY A 66 -3.22 7.74 16.52
C GLY A 66 -4.16 6.83 15.73
N THR A 67 -5.30 7.39 15.32
CA THR A 67 -6.30 6.71 14.48
C THR A 67 -6.26 7.29 13.07
N TYR A 68 -6.23 6.42 12.06
CA TYR A 68 -6.20 6.82 10.65
C TYR A 68 -7.10 5.93 9.78
N GLN A 69 -7.47 6.45 8.61
CA GLN A 69 -8.39 5.77 7.68
C GLN A 69 -7.63 4.85 6.72
N VAL A 70 -8.12 3.63 6.56
CA VAL A 70 -7.57 2.60 5.66
C VAL A 70 -8.71 2.01 4.81
N PRO A 71 -8.50 1.64 3.53
CA PRO A 71 -9.52 0.98 2.73
C PRO A 71 -10.08 -0.28 3.42
N THR A 72 -11.40 -0.39 3.49
CA THR A 72 -12.08 -1.50 4.18
C THR A 72 -11.63 -2.86 3.65
N PHE A 73 -11.55 -3.00 2.33
CA PHE A 73 -11.04 -4.21 1.67
C PHE A 73 -9.66 -4.61 2.18
N LEU A 74 -8.76 -3.64 2.35
CA LEU A 74 -7.40 -3.93 2.80
C LEU A 74 -7.38 -4.44 4.24
N VAL A 75 -8.20 -3.84 5.11
CA VAL A 75 -8.33 -4.27 6.52
C VAL A 75 -8.89 -5.69 6.59
N THR A 76 -9.98 -5.99 5.89
CA THR A 76 -10.57 -7.33 5.89
C THR A 76 -9.63 -8.38 5.29
N THR A 77 -8.92 -8.03 4.21
CA THR A 77 -7.92 -8.92 3.59
C THR A 77 -6.78 -9.21 4.54
N VAL A 78 -6.23 -8.19 5.20
CA VAL A 78 -5.11 -8.36 6.14
C VAL A 78 -5.55 -9.22 7.33
N ASN A 79 -6.73 -8.98 7.92
CA ASN A 79 -7.23 -9.79 9.02
C ASN A 79 -7.33 -11.28 8.63
N PHE A 80 -7.90 -11.57 7.45
CA PHE A 80 -7.98 -12.93 6.93
C PHE A 80 -6.59 -13.57 6.75
N LEU A 81 -5.63 -12.83 6.21
CA LEU A 81 -4.28 -13.35 5.99
C LEU A 81 -3.47 -13.48 7.29
N GLU A 82 -3.74 -12.66 8.30
CA GLU A 82 -3.09 -12.75 9.62
C GLU A 82 -3.47 -14.04 10.36
N GLU A 83 -4.72 -14.49 10.23
CA GLU A 83 -5.15 -15.80 10.75
C GLU A 83 -4.42 -16.98 10.08
N HIS A 84 -3.88 -16.76 8.88
CA HIS A 84 -3.21 -17.77 8.06
C HIS A 84 -1.74 -17.43 7.78
N ILE A 85 -1.13 -16.60 8.63
CA ILE A 85 0.20 -15.99 8.40
C ILE A 85 1.34 -17.01 8.29
N GLU A 86 1.13 -18.23 8.77
CA GLU A 86 2.07 -19.35 8.74
C GLU A 86 2.05 -20.12 7.40
N THR A 87 1.15 -19.77 6.48
CA THR A 87 1.01 -20.45 5.18
C THR A 87 2.30 -20.38 4.37
N GLU A 88 2.91 -21.55 4.13
CA GLU A 88 4.20 -21.64 3.44
C GLU A 88 4.16 -21.08 2.01
N GLY A 89 4.98 -20.06 1.75
CA GLY A 89 5.09 -19.40 0.46
C GLY A 89 3.91 -18.47 0.15
N ILE A 90 3.17 -18.01 1.16
CA ILE A 90 2.20 -16.90 1.02
C ILE A 90 2.84 -15.73 0.25
N PHE A 91 2.09 -15.06 -0.63
CA PHE A 91 2.60 -14.07 -1.60
C PHE A 91 3.56 -14.55 -2.69
N ARG A 92 4.26 -15.68 -2.52
CA ARG A 92 5.12 -16.29 -3.56
C ARG A 92 4.35 -17.26 -4.45
N LYS A 93 3.65 -18.23 -3.84
CA LYS A 93 2.87 -19.26 -4.55
C LYS A 93 1.63 -18.63 -5.17
N SER A 94 1.26 -19.11 -6.36
CA SER A 94 0.01 -18.73 -7.02
C SER A 94 -1.10 -19.69 -6.60
N GLY A 95 -2.27 -19.14 -6.29
CA GLY A 95 -3.51 -19.90 -6.22
C GLY A 95 -4.12 -20.20 -7.60
N SER A 96 -5.41 -20.52 -7.65
CA SER A 96 -6.14 -20.76 -8.89
C SER A 96 -6.68 -19.46 -9.49
N HIS A 97 -6.28 -19.17 -10.73
CA HIS A 97 -6.78 -17.99 -11.44
C HIS A 97 -8.32 -17.98 -11.61
N ALA A 98 -8.94 -19.14 -11.79
CA ALA A 98 -10.39 -19.24 -11.88
C ALA A 98 -11.05 -18.82 -10.56
N ARG A 99 -10.59 -19.39 -9.43
CA ARG A 99 -11.11 -19.02 -8.10
C ARG A 99 -10.83 -17.57 -7.74
N GLN A 100 -9.65 -17.04 -8.11
CA GLN A 100 -9.34 -15.62 -7.93
C GLN A 100 -10.30 -14.73 -8.70
N LYS A 101 -10.64 -15.07 -9.94
CA LYS A 101 -11.60 -14.32 -10.75
C LYS A 101 -12.99 -14.32 -10.10
N ASP A 102 -13.48 -15.48 -9.67
CA ASP A 102 -14.79 -15.61 -9.05
C ASP A 102 -14.85 -14.88 -7.70
N LEU A 103 -13.80 -15.04 -6.88
CA LEU A 103 -13.67 -14.36 -5.60
C LEU A 103 -13.56 -12.84 -5.77
N LYS A 104 -12.84 -12.36 -6.79
CA LYS A 104 -12.76 -10.94 -7.12
C LYS A 104 -14.15 -10.36 -7.42
N ILE A 105 -14.93 -11.01 -8.28
CA ILE A 105 -16.30 -10.57 -8.62
C ILE A 105 -17.15 -10.49 -7.35
N LYS A 106 -17.12 -11.55 -6.53
CA LYS A 106 -17.84 -11.60 -5.25
C LYS A 106 -17.47 -10.43 -4.33
N LEU A 107 -16.18 -10.11 -4.20
CA LEU A 107 -15.69 -9.04 -3.34
C LEU A 107 -16.01 -7.66 -3.90
N ASP A 108 -15.97 -7.48 -5.23
CA ASP A 108 -16.41 -6.25 -5.90
C ASP A 108 -17.89 -5.97 -5.63
N GLU A 109 -18.71 -7.01 -5.53
CA GLU A 109 -20.15 -6.96 -5.20
C GLU A 109 -20.45 -6.79 -3.71
N GLY A 110 -19.41 -6.70 -2.86
CA GLY A 110 -19.55 -6.51 -1.40
C GLY A 110 -19.68 -7.80 -0.59
N GLY A 111 -19.37 -8.96 -1.19
CA GLY A 111 -19.32 -10.23 -0.47
C GLY A 111 -18.09 -10.39 0.43
N GLU A 112 -18.04 -11.50 1.16
CA GLU A 112 -16.97 -11.82 2.12
C GLU A 112 -16.05 -12.96 1.64
N PHE A 113 -14.87 -13.12 2.25
CA PHE A 113 -13.91 -14.18 1.90
C PHE A 113 -14.46 -15.59 2.16
N GLY A 114 -15.14 -15.82 3.28
CA GLY A 114 -15.60 -17.16 3.68
C GLY A 114 -14.45 -18.17 3.72
N GLU A 115 -14.64 -19.37 3.16
CA GLU A 115 -13.64 -20.44 3.07
C GLU A 115 -12.69 -20.29 1.86
N ALA A 116 -12.42 -19.05 1.43
CA ALA A 116 -11.50 -18.81 0.32
C ALA A 116 -10.09 -19.37 0.59
N SER A 117 -9.41 -19.82 -0.47
CA SER A 117 -8.02 -20.23 -0.34
C SER A 117 -7.13 -19.04 0.02
N VAL A 118 -6.25 -19.23 1.01
CA VAL A 118 -5.26 -18.23 1.45
C VAL A 118 -4.40 -17.71 0.30
N LEU A 119 -3.99 -18.61 -0.62
CA LEU A 119 -3.19 -18.22 -1.77
C LEU A 119 -3.98 -17.32 -2.72
N ASP A 120 -5.27 -17.62 -2.94
CA ASP A 120 -6.14 -16.80 -3.79
C ASP A 120 -6.34 -15.41 -3.17
N VAL A 121 -6.55 -15.31 -1.86
CA VAL A 121 -6.66 -14.04 -1.14
C VAL A 121 -5.35 -13.25 -1.19
N ALA A 122 -4.19 -13.88 -0.99
CA ALA A 122 -2.88 -13.24 -1.10
C ALA A 122 -2.57 -12.75 -2.53
N ASN A 123 -3.03 -13.49 -3.55
CA ASN A 123 -2.94 -13.05 -4.94
C ASN A 123 -3.85 -11.85 -5.21
N LEU A 124 -5.08 -11.82 -4.67
CA LEU A 124 -6.00 -10.70 -4.79
C LEU A 124 -5.51 -9.45 -4.04
N PHE A 125 -4.88 -9.61 -2.88
CA PHE A 125 -4.20 -8.51 -2.17
C PHE A 125 -3.19 -7.81 -3.10
N LYS A 126 -2.36 -8.59 -3.80
CA LYS A 126 -1.42 -8.03 -4.78
C LYS A 126 -2.18 -7.38 -5.94
N GLN A 127 -3.16 -8.08 -6.50
CA GLN A 127 -3.95 -7.59 -7.63
C GLN A 127 -4.64 -6.26 -7.33
N PHE A 128 -5.11 -6.04 -6.10
CA PHE A 128 -5.69 -4.78 -5.65
C PHE A 128 -4.75 -3.59 -5.88
N PHE A 129 -3.49 -3.68 -5.43
CA PHE A 129 -2.51 -2.59 -5.64
C PHE A 129 -2.18 -2.39 -7.11
N ARG A 130 -2.02 -3.48 -7.88
CA ARG A 130 -1.70 -3.42 -9.31
C ARG A 130 -2.81 -2.78 -10.14
N GLU A 131 -4.06 -2.93 -9.72
CA GLU A 131 -5.21 -2.38 -10.44
C GLU A 131 -5.58 -0.95 -10.00
N LEU A 132 -4.87 -0.35 -9.05
CA LEU A 132 -5.11 1.06 -8.71
C LEU A 132 -4.84 1.96 -9.93
N PRO A 133 -5.76 2.86 -10.31
CA PRO A 133 -5.54 3.80 -11.42
C PRO A 133 -4.37 4.77 -11.23
N ASP A 134 -4.01 5.06 -9.97
CA ASP A 134 -2.77 5.73 -9.58
C ASP A 134 -2.11 4.82 -8.54
N PRO A 135 -0.88 4.29 -8.80
CA PRO A 135 -0.22 3.33 -7.92
C PRO A 135 -0.11 3.80 -6.48
N LEU A 136 0.14 2.89 -5.54
CA LEU A 136 0.25 3.23 -4.12
C LEU A 136 1.31 4.33 -3.89
N PHE A 137 2.45 4.24 -4.58
CA PHE A 137 3.51 5.25 -4.52
C PHE A 137 3.26 6.50 -5.38
N THR A 138 2.16 6.54 -6.12
CA THR A 138 1.75 7.58 -7.08
C THR A 138 2.75 7.81 -8.22
N HIS A 139 2.25 8.03 -9.43
CA HIS A 139 3.15 8.33 -10.57
C HIS A 139 4.01 9.58 -10.35
N ARG A 140 3.52 10.54 -9.55
CA ARG A 140 4.20 11.80 -9.26
C ARG A 140 5.51 11.62 -8.50
N LEU A 141 5.56 10.66 -7.56
CA LEU A 141 6.72 10.49 -6.67
C LEU A 141 7.68 9.40 -7.13
N HIS A 142 7.33 8.62 -8.16
CA HIS A 142 8.16 7.53 -8.67
C HIS A 142 9.59 7.99 -9.00
N SER A 143 9.75 9.11 -9.72
CA SER A 143 11.08 9.66 -10.02
C SER A 143 11.86 10.12 -8.79
N CYS A 144 11.17 10.54 -7.72
CA CYS A 144 11.80 10.90 -6.45
C CYS A 144 12.29 9.65 -5.70
N LEU A 145 11.51 8.56 -5.73
CA LEU A 145 11.89 7.28 -5.13
C LEU A 145 13.12 6.68 -5.82
N LEU A 146 13.17 6.70 -7.16
CA LEU A 146 14.35 6.23 -7.90
C LEU A 146 15.61 7.02 -7.54
N LYS A 147 15.52 8.35 -7.50
CA LYS A 147 16.64 9.21 -7.09
C LYS A 147 17.06 8.98 -5.64
N ALA A 148 16.10 8.79 -4.74
CA ALA A 148 16.40 8.45 -3.36
C ALA A 148 17.18 7.13 -3.28
N GLN A 149 16.80 6.13 -4.09
CA GLN A 149 17.45 4.82 -4.12
C GLN A 149 18.88 4.86 -4.69
N GLU A 150 19.22 5.84 -5.52
CA GLU A 150 20.57 6.03 -6.07
C GLU A 150 21.58 6.61 -5.05
N ILE A 151 21.11 7.04 -3.86
CA ILE A 151 21.96 7.58 -2.79
C ILE A 151 22.88 6.48 -2.25
N GLN A 152 24.19 6.74 -2.30
CA GLN A 152 25.21 5.76 -1.92
C GLN A 152 25.21 5.44 -0.43
N GLN A 153 25.08 6.46 0.42
CA GLN A 153 25.11 6.29 1.86
C GLN A 153 23.78 5.70 2.36
N ASP A 154 23.83 4.51 2.94
CA ASP A 154 22.64 3.74 3.35
C ASP A 154 21.69 4.52 4.25
N ARG A 155 22.23 5.22 5.25
CA ARG A 155 21.45 6.03 6.18
C ARG A 155 20.67 7.13 5.43
N ASP A 156 21.35 7.83 4.53
CA ASP A 156 20.77 8.96 3.79
C ASP A 156 19.76 8.46 2.76
N ARG A 157 20.03 7.31 2.12
CA ARG A 157 19.09 6.62 1.24
C ARG A 157 17.80 6.26 1.96
N ILE A 158 17.90 5.63 3.13
CA ILE A 158 16.73 5.27 3.95
C ILE A 158 15.95 6.53 4.36
N LEU A 159 16.65 7.57 4.84
CA LEU A 159 16.02 8.83 5.21
C LEU A 159 15.30 9.48 4.03
N ALA A 160 15.95 9.57 2.87
CA ALA A 160 15.36 10.14 1.66
C ALA A 160 14.13 9.34 1.20
N LEU A 161 14.19 8.00 1.20
CA LEU A 161 13.05 7.15 0.84
C LEU A 161 11.85 7.38 1.77
N LEU A 162 12.09 7.40 3.09
CA LEU A 162 11.06 7.66 4.09
C LEU A 162 10.45 9.07 3.92
N SER A 163 11.30 10.07 3.66
CA SER A 163 10.88 11.44 3.38
C SER A 163 10.03 11.54 2.11
N VAL A 164 10.38 10.82 1.03
CA VAL A 164 9.54 10.76 -0.17
C VAL A 164 8.21 10.07 0.12
N CYS A 165 8.19 9.00 0.92
CA CYS A 165 6.95 8.34 1.34
C CYS A 165 6.05 9.29 2.16
N ALA A 166 6.61 10.10 3.05
CA ALA A 166 5.86 11.10 3.80
C ALA A 166 5.22 12.18 2.91
N MET A 167 5.67 12.34 1.66
CA MET A 167 5.06 13.23 0.68
C MET A 167 3.86 12.63 -0.07
N LEU A 168 3.51 11.37 0.20
CA LEU A 168 2.31 10.73 -0.34
C LEU A 168 1.03 11.46 0.13
N PRO A 169 -0.06 11.39 -0.66
CA PRO A 169 -1.38 11.75 -0.18
C PRO A 169 -1.73 10.95 1.08
N THR A 170 -2.43 11.55 2.04
CA THR A 170 -2.80 10.97 3.34
C THR A 170 -3.30 9.53 3.24
N LEU A 171 -4.29 9.26 2.38
CA LEU A 171 -4.83 7.90 2.26
C LEU A 171 -3.82 6.90 1.67
N HIS A 172 -2.95 7.33 0.75
CA HIS A 172 -1.87 6.49 0.22
C HIS A 172 -0.83 6.18 1.30
N LEU A 173 -0.44 7.18 2.10
CA LEU A 173 0.49 7.01 3.21
C LEU A 173 -0.07 6.04 4.26
N ASN A 174 -1.33 6.22 4.66
CA ASN A 174 -2.01 5.34 5.63
C ASN A 174 -2.10 3.90 5.12
N THR A 175 -2.46 3.74 3.84
CA THR A 175 -2.53 2.42 3.19
C THR A 175 -1.16 1.76 3.12
N LEU A 176 -0.11 2.53 2.80
CA LEU A 176 1.28 2.07 2.79
C LEU A 176 1.74 1.65 4.19
N GLN A 177 1.52 2.48 5.20
CA GLN A 177 1.91 2.19 6.58
C GLN A 177 1.22 0.92 7.09
N TYR A 178 -0.08 0.78 6.86
CA TYR A 178 -0.85 -0.40 7.24
C TYR A 178 -0.30 -1.67 6.54
N THR A 179 -0.08 -1.58 5.22
CA THR A 179 0.49 -2.66 4.41
C THR A 179 1.87 -3.08 4.90
N MET A 180 2.78 -2.12 5.08
CA MET A 180 4.15 -2.39 5.52
C MET A 180 4.19 -2.97 6.93
N SER A 181 3.31 -2.53 7.82
CA SER A 181 3.18 -3.11 9.16
C SER A 181 2.74 -4.57 9.10
N PHE A 182 1.81 -4.92 8.22
CA PHE A 182 1.39 -6.31 8.03
C PHE A 182 2.52 -7.16 7.42
N LEU A 183 3.17 -6.68 6.36
CA LEU A 183 4.28 -7.40 5.72
C LEU A 183 5.44 -7.64 6.69
N ALA A 184 5.74 -6.68 7.58
CA ALA A 184 6.74 -6.87 8.63
C ALA A 184 6.35 -7.97 9.63
N ARG A 185 5.07 -8.04 10.04
CA ARG A 185 4.57 -9.14 10.90
C ARG A 185 4.65 -10.49 10.19
N LEU A 186 4.41 -10.52 8.88
CA LEU A 186 4.53 -11.74 8.08
C LEU A 186 5.98 -12.19 7.94
N ALA A 187 6.90 -11.26 7.66
CA ALA A 187 8.33 -11.53 7.60
C ALA A 187 8.89 -12.09 8.92
N ALA A 188 8.39 -11.59 10.05
CA ALA A 188 8.74 -12.10 11.38
C ALA A 188 8.33 -13.57 11.62
N ARG A 189 7.52 -14.17 10.72
CA ARG A 189 7.12 -15.58 10.75
C ARG A 189 7.82 -16.42 9.66
N ALA A 190 8.93 -15.92 9.09
CA ALA A 190 9.69 -16.57 8.04
C ALA A 190 10.13 -18.01 8.36
N ASP A 191 10.34 -18.34 9.63
CA ASP A 191 10.68 -19.71 10.06
C ASP A 191 9.58 -20.72 9.69
N SER A 192 8.31 -20.30 9.70
CA SER A 192 7.17 -21.13 9.30
C SER A 192 6.79 -20.91 7.83
N ASN A 193 6.46 -19.66 7.47
CA ASN A 193 5.92 -19.36 6.15
C ASN A 193 6.96 -19.26 5.03
N LYS A 194 8.26 -19.27 5.34
CA LYS A 194 9.39 -19.21 4.39
C LYS A 194 9.41 -17.95 3.52
N MET A 195 8.94 -16.82 4.06
CA MET A 195 8.87 -15.51 3.41
C MET A 195 9.47 -14.43 4.30
N ASP A 196 10.79 -14.23 4.22
CA ASP A 196 11.51 -13.11 4.86
C ASP A 196 11.31 -11.78 4.12
N GLU A 197 11.89 -10.68 4.63
CA GLU A 197 11.74 -9.34 4.04
C GLU A 197 12.22 -9.30 2.58
N ASN A 198 13.30 -10.02 2.25
CA ASN A 198 13.86 -10.07 0.90
C ASN A 198 12.92 -10.79 -0.07
N ASN A 199 12.39 -11.94 0.31
CA ASN A 199 11.45 -12.71 -0.49
C ASN A 199 10.14 -11.94 -0.71
N LEU A 200 9.66 -11.23 0.32
CA LEU A 200 8.48 -10.38 0.20
C LEU A 200 8.76 -9.21 -0.74
N ALA A 201 9.87 -8.50 -0.58
CA ALA A 201 10.23 -7.38 -1.46
C ALA A 201 10.26 -7.80 -2.93
N LEU A 202 10.87 -8.95 -3.26
CA LEU A 202 10.93 -9.45 -4.63
C LEU A 202 9.55 -9.83 -5.19
N THR A 203 8.67 -10.38 -4.36
CA THR A 203 7.34 -10.85 -4.79
C THR A 203 6.28 -9.74 -4.82
N SER A 204 6.47 -8.66 -4.06
CA SER A 204 5.55 -7.51 -3.98
C SER A 204 5.99 -6.30 -4.81
N ALA A 205 7.28 -6.16 -5.14
CA ALA A 205 7.83 -5.05 -5.94
C ALA A 205 7.13 -4.80 -7.29
N PRO A 206 6.90 -5.80 -8.17
CA PRO A 206 6.25 -5.56 -9.47
C PRO A 206 4.76 -5.18 -9.34
N THR A 207 4.22 -5.21 -8.13
CA THR A 207 2.81 -4.93 -7.85
C THR A 207 2.59 -3.54 -7.24
N SER A 208 3.63 -2.96 -6.63
CA SER A 208 3.50 -1.71 -5.84
C SER A 208 4.04 -0.47 -6.55
N CYS A 209 4.95 -0.64 -7.53
CA CYS A 209 5.60 0.44 -8.27
C CYS A 209 4.81 0.89 -9.51
#